data_AF-A0A7W1JC24-F1
#
_entry.id   AF-A0A7W1JC24-F1
#
_cell.length_a   1.000
_cell.length_b   1.000
_cell.length_c   1.000
_cell.angle_alpha   90.00
_cell.angle_beta   90.00
_cell.angle_gamma   90.00
#
_symmetry.space_group_name_H-M   'P 1'
#
loop_
_entity.id
_entity.type
_entity.pdbx_description
1 polymer ?
#
loop_
_entity_poly.entity_id
_entity_poly.type
_entity_poly.pdbx_seq_one_letter_code
_entity_poly.pdbx_strand_id
1 'polypeptide(L)'
;MNFARLVFLVAGIYGIIGLLPQYFMEAKNGRDFPPPITHPEYYYGFLGVALAWQVLFLILSRDVVRYRAMMIPAVVEKIGFGLAVPLLYLQNRVAGAMLVFAAIDLLLAALFAMAYWRTGGVADP
;
A
#
# COMPACT_ATOMS: atom_id res chain seq x y z
N MET A 1 -11.80 17.14 9.05
CA MET A 1 -11.31 15.95 8.29
C MET A 1 -9.77 15.88 8.13
N ASN A 2 -8.99 16.63 8.92
CA ASN A 2 -7.52 16.70 8.74
C ASN A 2 -6.82 15.36 8.96
N PHE A 3 -7.34 14.50 9.85
CA PHE A 3 -6.82 13.15 10.07
C PHE A 3 -6.80 12.31 8.77
N ALA A 4 -7.96 12.11 8.14
CA ALA A 4 -8.05 11.29 6.93
C ALA A 4 -7.20 11.88 5.79
N ARG A 5 -7.21 13.21 5.63
CA ARG A 5 -6.36 13.90 4.67
C ARG A 5 -4.88 13.60 4.91
N LEU A 6 -4.42 13.73 6.16
CA LEU A 6 -3.01 13.48 6.51
C LEU A 6 -2.63 12.02 6.31
N VAL A 7 -3.49 11.08 6.71
CA VAL A 7 -3.26 9.64 6.54
C VAL A 7 -3.04 9.29 5.07
N PHE A 8 -3.93 9.71 4.18
CA PHE A 8 -3.80 9.42 2.74
C PHE A 8 -2.64 10.17 2.08
N LEU A 9 -2.35 11.41 2.50
CA LEU A 9 -1.21 12.16 2.02
C LEU A 9 0.12 11.47 2.38
N VAL A 10 0.30 11.14 3.66
CA VAL A 10 1.52 10.48 4.14
C VAL A 10 1.66 9.10 3.51
N ALA A 11 0.57 8.32 3.43
CA ALA A 11 0.59 7.01 2.79
C ALA A 11 1.03 7.09 1.32
N GLY A 12 0.45 7.99 0.54
CA GLY A 12 0.82 8.18 -0.87
C GLY A 12 2.28 8.62 -1.06
N ILE A 13 2.76 9.57 -0.25
CA ILE A 13 4.16 10.02 -0.31
C ILE A 13 5.12 8.90 0.08
N TYR A 14 4.87 8.24 1.22
CA TYR A 14 5.66 7.10 1.69
C TYR A 14 5.73 6.00 0.63
N GLY A 15 4.59 5.64 0.06
CA GLY A 15 4.52 4.61 -0.98
C GLY A 15 5.30 4.98 -2.23
N ILE A 16 5.22 6.22 -2.71
CA ILE A 16 6.00 6.67 -3.88
C ILE A 16 7.49 6.58 -3.59
N ILE A 17 7.93 7.04 -2.42
CA ILE A 17 9.35 6.99 -2.01
C ILE A 17 9.83 5.53 -1.94
N GLY A 18 9.00 4.61 -1.45
CA GLY A 18 9.35 3.19 -1.36
C GLY A 18 9.31 2.44 -2.70
N LEU A 19 8.34 2.75 -3.56
CA LEU A 19 8.06 1.98 -4.79
C LEU A 19 8.77 2.52 -6.02
N LEU A 20 8.92 3.85 -6.16
CA LEU A 20 9.50 4.42 -7.37
C LEU A 20 10.96 3.99 -7.59
N PRO A 21 11.84 3.95 -6.56
CA PRO A 21 13.22 3.47 -6.74
C PRO A 21 13.29 1.99 -7.13
N GLN A 22 12.30 1.17 -6.74
CA GLN A 22 12.29 -0.27 -7.02
C GLN A 22 12.34 -0.57 -8.53
N TYR A 23 11.83 0.31 -9.39
CA TYR A 23 11.93 0.17 -10.85
C TYR A 23 13.37 0.01 -11.36
N PHE A 24 14.36 0.48 -10.61
CA PHE A 24 15.78 0.41 -10.96
C PHE A 24 16.56 -0.62 -10.13
N MET A 25 15.86 -1.39 -9.28
CA MET A 25 16.46 -2.28 -8.30
C MET A 25 16.21 -3.77 -8.57
N GLU A 26 15.59 -4.14 -9.70
CA GLU A 26 15.28 -5.55 -10.03
C GLU A 26 16.50 -6.48 -9.85
N ALA A 27 17.63 -6.15 -10.48
CA ALA A 27 18.84 -6.97 -10.39
C ALA A 27 19.43 -7.00 -8.98
N LYS A 28 19.28 -5.92 -8.20
CA LYS A 28 19.71 -5.87 -6.80
C LYS A 28 18.82 -6.77 -5.95
N ASN A 29 17.51 -6.66 -6.09
CA ASN A 29 16.54 -7.47 -5.38
C ASN A 29 16.70 -8.97 -5.67
N GLY A 30 17.00 -9.35 -6.92
CA GLY A 30 17.29 -10.75 -7.27
C GLY A 30 18.56 -11.31 -6.63
N ARG A 31 19.51 -10.45 -6.21
CA ARG A 31 20.71 -10.84 -5.46
C ARG A 31 20.47 -10.83 -3.94
N ASP A 32 19.80 -9.79 -3.45
CA ASP A 32 19.55 -9.58 -2.02
C ASP A 32 18.46 -10.54 -1.48
N PHE A 33 17.53 -10.95 -2.35
CA PHE A 33 16.43 -11.87 -2.04
C PHE A 33 16.39 -13.01 -3.08
N PRO A 34 17.34 -13.96 -3.04
CA PRO A 34 17.39 -15.06 -3.99
C PRO A 34 16.15 -15.98 -3.88
N PRO A 35 15.74 -16.64 -4.99
CA PRO A 35 16.42 -16.67 -6.30
C PRO A 35 16.18 -15.40 -7.14
N PRO A 36 16.97 -15.19 -8.22
CA PRO A 36 16.76 -14.08 -9.14
C PRO A 36 15.33 -14.07 -9.71
N ILE A 37 14.84 -12.87 -10.05
CA ILE A 37 13.52 -12.67 -10.64
C ILE A 37 13.51 -13.30 -12.04
N THR A 38 12.68 -14.33 -12.24
CA THR A 38 12.51 -15.00 -13.54
C THR A 38 11.25 -14.58 -14.30
N HIS A 39 10.34 -13.86 -13.63
CA HIS A 39 9.08 -13.33 -14.17
C HIS A 39 9.01 -11.82 -13.93
N PRO A 40 9.77 -11.00 -14.69
CA PRO A 40 9.82 -9.55 -14.50
C PRO A 40 8.45 -8.89 -14.70
N GLU A 41 7.57 -9.47 -15.50
CA GLU A 41 6.20 -8.98 -15.72
C GLU A 41 5.38 -8.93 -14.42
N TYR A 42 5.60 -9.86 -13.48
CA TYR A 42 4.94 -9.82 -12.17
C TYR A 42 5.56 -8.75 -11.27
N TYR A 43 6.87 -8.55 -11.36
CA TYR A 43 7.59 -7.52 -10.60
C TYR A 43 7.14 -6.11 -11.02
N TYR A 44 7.25 -5.78 -12.31
CA TYR A 44 6.83 -4.47 -12.83
C TYR A 44 5.31 -4.29 -12.83
N GLY A 45 4.54 -5.37 -13.02
CA GLY A 45 3.09 -5.34 -12.89
C GLY A 45 2.65 -4.95 -11.48
N PHE A 46 3.24 -5.58 -10.45
CA PHE A 46 2.99 -5.21 -9.06
C PHE A 46 3.40 -3.76 -8.78
N LEU A 47 4.61 -3.35 -9.16
CA LEU A 47 5.09 -1.99 -8.93
C LEU A 47 4.19 -0.94 -9.61
N GLY A 48 3.76 -1.20 -10.84
CA GLY A 48 2.91 -0.28 -11.61
C GLY A 48 1.54 -0.09 -10.97
N VAL A 49 0.90 -1.20 -10.59
CA VAL A 49 -0.39 -1.14 -9.88
C VAL A 49 -0.22 -0.46 -8.52
N ALA A 50 0.79 -0.83 -7.74
CA ALA A 50 1.04 -0.26 -6.42
C ALA A 50 1.32 1.26 -6.49
N LEU A 51 2.09 1.72 -7.47
CA LEU A 51 2.31 3.16 -7.70
C LEU A 51 1.02 3.90 -8.09
N ALA A 52 0.17 3.30 -8.93
CA ALA A 52 -1.12 3.89 -9.28
C ALA A 52 -2.00 4.12 -8.04
N TRP A 53 -1.98 3.18 -7.08
CA TRP A 53 -2.67 3.36 -5.79
C TRP A 53 -2.09 4.51 -4.96
N GLN A 54 -0.76 4.73 -4.99
CA GLN A 54 -0.18 5.87 -4.28
C GLN A 54 -0.66 7.21 -4.85
N VAL A 55 -0.77 7.31 -6.18
CA VAL A 55 -1.36 8.48 -6.84
C VAL A 55 -2.82 8.66 -6.40
N LEU A 56 -3.60 7.58 -6.36
CA LEU A 56 -4.97 7.62 -5.85
C LEU A 56 -5.02 8.12 -4.40
N PHE A 57 -4.11 7.71 -3.52
CA PHE A 57 -4.05 8.19 -2.14
C PHE A 57 -3.78 9.70 -2.07
N LEU A 58 -2.91 10.24 -2.94
CA LEU A 58 -2.71 11.68 -3.04
C LEU A 58 -3.99 12.40 -3.50
N ILE A 59 -4.75 11.83 -4.44
CA ILE A 59 -6.04 12.38 -4.90
C ILE A 59 -7.07 12.36 -3.76
N LEU A 60 -7.24 11.21 -3.09
CA LEU A 60 -8.09 11.04 -1.91
C LEU A 60 -7.81 12.10 -0.85
N SER A 61 -6.52 12.40 -0.59
CA SER A 61 -6.12 13.40 0.41
C SER A 61 -6.69 14.80 0.12
N ARG A 62 -6.95 15.15 -1.15
CA ARG A 62 -7.50 16.47 -1.52
C ARG A 62 -8.93 16.63 -1.04
N ASP A 63 -9.75 15.59 -1.16
CA ASP A 63 -11.16 15.61 -0.77
C ASP A 63 -11.64 14.24 -0.26
N VAL A 64 -11.43 14.01 1.04
CA VAL A 64 -11.70 12.72 1.69
C VAL A 64 -13.18 12.45 1.95
N VAL A 65 -14.08 13.44 1.87
CA VAL A 65 -15.53 13.20 1.93
C VAL A 65 -16.03 12.79 0.55
N ARG A 66 -15.69 13.55 -0.50
CA ARG A 66 -16.10 13.25 -1.87
C ARG A 66 -15.63 11.86 -2.33
N TYR A 67 -14.40 11.48 -1.98
CA TYR A 67 -13.82 10.20 -2.38
C TYR A 67 -13.96 9.09 -1.32
N ARG A 68 -14.85 9.25 -0.34
CA ARG A 68 -15.01 8.30 0.77
C ARG A 68 -15.19 6.85 0.32
N ALA A 69 -15.95 6.60 -0.73
CA ALA A 69 -16.16 5.24 -1.25
C ALA A 69 -14.85 4.54 -1.65
N MET A 70 -13.86 5.30 -2.15
CA MET A 70 -12.56 4.78 -2.56
C MET A 70 -11.67 4.36 -1.39
N MET A 71 -12.03 4.69 -0.14
CA MET A 71 -11.31 4.18 1.03
C MET A 71 -11.53 2.67 1.23
N ILE A 72 -12.67 2.12 0.79
CA ILE A 72 -12.94 0.67 0.88
C ILE A 72 -11.93 -0.13 0.05
N PRO A 73 -11.77 0.12 -1.27
CA PRO A 73 -10.77 -0.62 -2.04
C PRO A 73 -9.34 -0.27 -1.62
N ALA A 74 -9.07 0.91 -1.05
CA ALA A 74 -7.77 1.21 -0.43
C ALA A 74 -7.45 0.30 0.77
N VAL A 75 -8.44 -0.03 1.60
CA VAL A 75 -8.29 -1.04 2.67
C VAL A 75 -8.02 -2.42 2.07
N VAL A 76 -8.74 -2.80 1.01
CA VAL A 76 -8.55 -4.10 0.33
C VAL A 76 -7.13 -4.23 -0.24
N GLU A 77 -6.62 -3.18 -0.88
CA GLU A 77 -5.24 -3.14 -1.41
C GLU A 77 -4.22 -3.46 -0.31
N LYS A 78 -4.33 -2.80 0.85
CA LYS A 78 -3.43 -2.99 1.98
C LYS A 78 -3.54 -4.36 2.63
N ILE A 79 -4.76 -4.87 2.81
CA ILE A 79 -4.99 -6.20 3.41
C ILE A 79 -4.43 -7.31 2.52
N GLY A 80 -4.51 -7.16 1.20
CA GLY A 80 -4.05 -8.17 0.24
C GLY A 80 -2.60 -8.60 0.50
N PHE A 81 -1.67 -7.64 0.52
CA PHE A 81 -0.26 -7.92 0.82
C PHE A 81 -0.03 -8.15 2.32
N GLY A 82 -0.66 -7.34 3.17
CA GLY A 82 -0.51 -7.40 4.63
C GLY A 82 -0.86 -8.76 5.25
N LEU A 83 -1.82 -9.50 4.69
CA LEU A 83 -2.16 -10.86 5.14
C LEU A 83 -1.41 -11.96 4.39
N ALA A 84 -1.13 -11.78 3.10
CA ALA A 84 -0.42 -12.79 2.31
C ALA A 84 1.00 -13.03 2.84
N VAL A 85 1.73 -11.97 3.19
CA VAL A 85 3.14 -12.08 3.60
C VAL A 85 3.35 -12.86 4.90
N PRO A 86 2.60 -12.64 5.99
CA PRO A 86 2.72 -13.49 7.18
C PRO A 86 2.48 -14.97 6.89
N LEU A 87 1.47 -15.29 6.06
CA LEU A 87 1.18 -16.68 5.66
C LEU A 87 2.35 -17.28 4.86
N LEU A 88 2.90 -16.53 3.91
CA LEU A 88 4.07 -16.96 3.14
C LEU A 88 5.33 -17.09 4.00
N TYR A 89 5.48 -16.23 5.02
CA TYR A 89 6.61 -16.29 5.95
C TYR A 89 6.55 -17.56 6.79
N LEU A 90 5.38 -17.92 7.30
CA LEU A 90 5.15 -19.19 8.01
C LEU A 90 5.42 -20.42 7.12
N GLN A 91 5.32 -20.26 5.79
CA GLN A 91 5.67 -21.27 4.80
C GLN A 91 7.15 -21.24 4.38
N ASN A 92 7.99 -20.37 4.96
CA ASN A 92 9.39 -20.14 4.56
C ASN A 92 9.56 -19.71 3.09
N ARG A 93 8.59 -18.97 2.54
CA ARG A 93 8.58 -18.53 1.13
C ARG A 93 8.98 -17.07 0.92
N VAL A 94 9.16 -16.31 2.00
CA VAL A 94 9.57 -14.90 1.96
C VAL A 94 10.53 -14.60 3.11
N ALA A 95 11.40 -13.60 2.92
CA ALA A 95 12.33 -13.16 3.95
C ALA A 95 11.60 -12.47 5.11
N GLY A 96 12.12 -12.60 6.34
CA GLY A 96 11.53 -11.98 7.53
C GLY A 96 11.43 -10.45 7.47
N ALA A 97 12.32 -9.79 6.72
CA ALA A 97 12.23 -8.35 6.46
C ALA A 97 10.90 -7.95 5.81
N MET A 98 10.24 -8.86 5.07
CA MET A 98 8.94 -8.60 4.45
C MET A 98 7.81 -8.42 5.46
N LEU A 99 7.94 -8.99 6.67
CA LEU A 99 6.96 -8.81 7.74
C LEU A 99 6.84 -7.35 8.19
N VAL A 100 7.92 -6.57 8.10
CA VAL A 100 7.90 -5.13 8.43
C VAL A 100 6.97 -4.40 7.45
N PHE A 101 7.10 -4.66 6.16
CA PHE A 101 6.25 -4.06 5.14
C PHE A 101 4.79 -4.53 5.27
N ALA A 102 4.57 -5.81 5.57
CA ALA A 102 3.24 -6.34 5.84
C ALA A 102 2.57 -5.66 7.04
N ALA A 103 3.32 -5.42 8.12
CA ALA A 103 2.82 -4.72 9.31
C ALA A 103 2.46 -3.26 9.00
N ILE A 104 3.26 -2.57 8.17
CA ILE A 104 2.96 -1.21 7.71
C ILE A 104 1.66 -1.20 6.90
N ASP A 105 1.48 -2.15 5.99
CA ASP A 105 0.25 -2.27 5.21
C ASP A 105 -0.97 -2.53 6.10
N LEU A 106 -0.89 -3.44 7.06
CA LEU A 106 -1.99 -3.68 8.01
C LEU A 106 -2.31 -2.46 8.89
N LEU A 107 -1.28 -1.72 9.32
CA LEU A 107 -1.46 -0.46 10.03
C LEU A 107 -2.19 0.56 9.16
N LEU A 108 -1.77 0.74 7.90
CA LEU A 108 -2.43 1.63 6.95
C LEU A 108 -3.87 1.18 6.65
N ALA A 109 -4.13 -0.12 6.53
CA ALA A 109 -5.48 -0.65 6.38
C ALA A 109 -6.39 -0.24 7.54
N ALA A 110 -5.90 -0.37 8.78
CA ALA A 110 -6.64 0.06 9.97
C ALA A 110 -6.87 1.59 9.98
N LEU A 111 -5.86 2.38 9.60
CA LEU A 111 -5.98 3.83 9.48
C LEU A 111 -6.99 4.25 8.40
N PHE A 112 -7.01 3.57 7.25
CA PHE A 112 -7.95 3.82 6.17
C PHE A 112 -9.39 3.44 6.56
N ALA A 113 -9.58 2.33 7.27
CA ALA A 113 -10.89 1.95 7.81
C ALA A 113 -11.40 2.98 8.84
N MET A 114 -10.52 3.44 9.74
CA MET A 114 -10.85 4.51 10.68
C MET A 114 -11.16 5.83 9.96
N ALA A 115 -10.45 6.15 8.88
CA ALA A 115 -10.74 7.32 8.05
C ALA A 115 -12.15 7.24 7.44
N TYR A 116 -12.54 6.07 6.90
CA TYR A 116 -13.86 5.83 6.32
C TYR A 116 -15.01 5.99 7.34
N TRP A 117 -14.83 5.51 8.56
CA TRP A 117 -15.82 5.70 9.63
C TRP A 117 -15.93 7.16 10.05
N ARG A 118 -14.79 7.85 10.20
CA ARG A 118 -14.76 9.26 10.63
C ARG A 118 -15.27 10.24 9.57
N THR A 119 -15.26 9.88 8.29
CA THR A 119 -15.83 10.71 7.22
C THR A 119 -17.30 10.43 6.94
N GLY A 120 -17.88 9.35 7.49
CA GLY A 120 -19.29 9.00 7.27
C GLY A 120 -20.33 9.85 8.01
N GLY A 121 -19.92 10.57 9.06
CA GLY A 121 -20.80 11.45 9.82
C GLY A 121 -20.84 12.91 9.34
N VAL A 122 -20.11 13.23 8.27
CA VAL A 122 -20.10 14.57 7.66
C VAL A 122 -21.11 14.51 6.52
N ALA A 123 -22.31 15.08 6.71
CA ALA A 123 -23.29 15.21 5.64
C ALA A 123 -22.69 16.06 4.50
N ASP A 124 -23.00 15.67 3.25
CA ASP A 124 -22.72 16.52 2.08
C ASP A 124 -23.43 17.88 2.31
N PRO A 125 -22.73 19.02 2.16
CA PRO A 125 -23.32 20.34 2.27
C PRO A 125 -24.35 20.63 1.16
#